data_AF-A0A6M2CSJ9-F1
#
_entry.id   AF-A0A6M2CSJ9-F1
#
_cell.length_a   1.000
_cell.length_b   1.000
_cell.length_c   1.000
_cell.angle_alpha   90.00
_cell.angle_beta   90.00
_cell.angle_gamma   90.00
#
_symmetry.space_group_name_H-M   'P 1'
#
loop_
_entity.id
_entity.type
_entity.pdbx_description
1 polymer ?
#
loop_
_entity_poly.entity_id
_entity_poly.type
_entity_poly.pdbx_seq_one_letter_code
_entity_poly.pdbx_strand_id
1 'polypeptide(L)'
;KHGPLSGQSVKKFLTIRSLLGGETGGLEYCRVETSLPLSIISNRLISIADRHSLMYCRDEYRMEAVRMRQRFEMYRHIKDLRIAKEILEKGEEELFQSEHPYPMHYALSPHGVAYGREQPSPDWVLDYWHPLEKAQYPEYFAKRVSDEKEWGKALRTKVNRFPRFE
;
A
#
# COMPACT_ATOMS: atom_id res chain seq x y z
N LYS A 1 23.31 33.09 28.69
CA LYS A 1 23.79 31.69 28.78
C LYS A 1 22.66 30.77 28.30
N HIS A 2 22.56 30.55 26.99
CA HIS A 2 21.60 29.60 26.43
C HIS A 2 22.38 28.33 26.08
N GLY A 3 22.15 27.26 26.85
CA GLY A 3 22.65 25.92 26.52
C GLY A 3 21.74 25.26 25.47
N PRO A 4 22.28 24.37 24.61
CA PRO A 4 21.47 23.70 23.61
C PRO A 4 20.63 22.60 24.26
N LEU A 5 19.33 22.57 23.94
CA LEU A 5 18.43 21.49 24.31
C LEU A 5 18.88 20.22 23.57
N SER A 6 19.35 19.27 24.37
CA SER A 6 19.71 17.92 24.00
C SER A 6 18.56 17.20 23.28
N GLY A 7 18.92 16.41 22.27
CA GLY A 7 18.02 15.71 21.38
C GLY A 7 16.88 14.98 22.09
N GLN A 8 15.65 15.43 21.84
CA GLN A 8 14.48 14.61 21.99
C GLN A 8 14.05 14.14 20.61
N SER A 9 14.31 12.85 20.42
CA SER A 9 13.87 12.01 19.32
C SER A 9 12.37 12.21 19.09
N VAL A 10 12.00 12.91 18.02
CA VAL A 10 10.63 12.98 17.53
C VAL A 10 10.34 11.67 16.79
N LYS A 11 10.16 10.57 17.55
CA LYS A 11 9.61 9.34 17.02
C LYS A 11 8.12 9.55 16.78
N LYS A 12 7.75 9.98 15.58
CA LYS A 12 6.37 9.80 15.09
C LYS A 12 6.14 8.30 14.89
N PHE A 13 5.61 7.64 15.92
CA PHE A 13 5.01 6.32 15.83
C PHE A 13 3.81 6.41 14.88
N LEU A 14 4.02 6.13 13.59
CA LEU A 14 2.94 5.75 12.70
C LEU A 14 2.65 4.28 12.94
N THR A 15 1.75 4.06 13.90
CA THR A 15 1.09 2.78 14.16
C THR A 15 0.35 2.32 12.91
N ILE A 16 1.00 1.52 12.06
CA ILE A 16 0.32 0.73 11.02
C ILE A 16 -0.35 -0.44 11.73
N ARG A 17 -1.52 -0.19 12.34
CA ARG A 17 -2.32 -1.21 13.04
C ARG A 17 -3.80 -1.15 12.67
N SER A 18 -4.14 -0.78 11.44
CA SER A 18 -5.55 -0.62 11.02
C SER A 18 -5.93 -1.24 9.68
N LEU A 19 -5.11 -2.09 9.05
CA LEU A 19 -5.48 -2.72 7.76
C LEU A 19 -5.77 -4.22 7.81
N LEU A 20 -5.68 -4.89 8.96
CA LEU A 20 -5.97 -6.32 9.06
C LEU A 20 -6.90 -6.57 10.25
N GLY A 21 -8.18 -6.27 10.06
CA GLY A 21 -9.27 -6.86 10.84
C GLY A 21 -9.61 -8.23 10.26
N GLY A 22 -9.62 -9.27 11.11
CA GLY A 22 -10.00 -10.63 10.76
C GLY A 22 -9.63 -11.62 11.86
N GLU A 23 -10.65 -12.19 12.49
CA GLU A 23 -10.63 -12.94 13.74
C GLU A 23 -10.02 -14.35 13.67
N THR A 24 -9.75 -14.86 14.87
CA THR A 24 -9.23 -16.16 15.25
C THR A 24 -10.06 -17.36 14.77
N GLY A 25 -9.38 -18.42 14.30
CA GLY A 25 -9.95 -19.76 14.25
C GLY A 25 -9.29 -20.67 13.23
N GLY A 26 -8.36 -21.52 13.67
CA GLY A 26 -7.80 -22.59 12.84
C GLY A 26 -6.30 -22.77 13.06
N LEU A 27 -5.96 -23.77 13.88
CA LEU A 27 -4.63 -24.37 13.94
C LEU A 27 -4.31 -25.00 12.58
N GLU A 28 -3.88 -24.21 11.61
CA GLU A 28 -2.97 -24.68 10.59
C GLU A 28 -1.66 -23.97 10.83
N TYR A 29 -0.64 -24.77 11.17
CA TYR A 29 0.75 -24.41 11.01
C TYR A 29 0.99 -24.17 9.51
N CYS A 30 0.51 -23.03 8.99
CA CYS A 30 1.05 -22.47 7.78
C CYS A 30 2.51 -22.23 8.10
N ARG A 31 3.36 -23.05 7.48
CA ARG A 31 4.79 -22.86 7.33
C ARG A 31 4.97 -21.47 6.73
N VAL A 32 4.98 -20.43 7.58
CA VAL A 32 5.34 -19.08 7.21
C VAL A 32 6.82 -19.20 6.93
N GLU A 33 7.14 -19.53 5.69
CA GLU A 33 8.48 -19.36 5.18
C GLU A 33 8.82 -17.90 5.47
N THR A 34 9.69 -17.71 6.47
CA THR A 34 10.23 -16.42 6.89
C THR A 34 11.12 -15.79 5.81
N SER A 35 10.96 -16.22 4.56
CA SER A 35 11.53 -15.65 3.34
C SER A 35 10.73 -14.43 2.83
N LEU A 36 9.49 -14.25 3.30
CA LEU A 36 8.60 -13.18 2.85
C LEU A 36 8.84 -11.78 3.46
N PRO A 37 9.33 -11.57 4.70
CA PRO A 37 9.49 -10.20 5.22
C PRO A 37 10.63 -9.44 4.55
N LEU A 38 11.79 -10.08 4.29
CA LEU A 38 12.94 -9.41 3.67
C LEU A 38 12.74 -9.11 2.19
N SER A 39 11.98 -9.93 1.46
CA SER A 39 11.69 -9.72 0.03
C SER A 39 10.67 -8.60 -0.21
N ILE A 40 9.67 -8.45 0.67
CA ILE A 40 8.71 -7.33 0.62
C ILE A 40 9.39 -6.01 1.03
N ILE A 41 10.29 -6.04 2.02
CA ILE A 41 11.10 -4.88 2.44
C ILE A 41 12.12 -4.49 1.36
N SER A 42 12.74 -5.46 0.69
CA SER A 42 13.66 -5.25 -0.44
C SER A 42 13.02 -4.39 -1.54
N ASN A 43 11.75 -4.63 -1.87
CA ASN A 43 11.04 -3.85 -2.90
C ASN A 43 10.73 -2.41 -2.45
N ARG A 44 10.50 -2.17 -1.16
CA ARG A 44 10.36 -0.80 -0.62
C ARG A 44 11.68 -0.05 -0.68
N LEU A 45 12.77 -0.67 -0.22
CA LEU A 45 14.09 -0.02 -0.11
C LEU A 45 14.70 0.31 -1.48
N ILE A 46 14.58 -0.59 -2.47
CA ILE A 46 15.07 -0.33 -3.85
C ILE A 46 14.23 0.76 -4.53
N SER A 47 12.97 0.95 -4.14
CA SER A 47 12.07 1.94 -4.76
C SER A 47 12.23 3.36 -4.21
N ILE A 48 12.70 3.50 -2.97
CA ILE A 48 12.87 4.80 -2.29
C ILE A 48 14.25 5.39 -2.58
N ALA A 49 15.27 4.54 -2.77
CA ALA A 49 16.66 4.98 -2.81
C ALA A 49 17.02 5.86 -4.03
N ASP A 50 16.59 5.58 -5.27
CA ASP A 50 17.03 6.45 -6.38
C ASP A 50 16.27 6.28 -7.71
N ARG A 51 14.99 6.65 -7.74
CA ARG A 51 14.27 6.72 -9.02
C ARG A 51 14.70 7.89 -9.90
N HIS A 52 15.45 8.86 -9.37
CA HIS A 52 15.97 9.98 -10.15
C HIS A 52 17.13 9.50 -11.05
N SER A 53 18.02 8.65 -10.53
CA SER A 53 19.08 7.98 -11.30
C SER A 53 18.54 7.13 -12.47
N LEU A 54 17.39 6.47 -12.32
CA LEU A 54 16.74 5.70 -13.39
C LEU A 54 16.48 6.49 -14.68
N MET A 55 16.30 7.80 -14.57
CA MET A 55 15.95 8.67 -15.69
C MET A 55 17.18 9.20 -16.45
N TYR A 56 18.32 9.35 -15.77
CA TYR A 56 19.54 9.94 -16.34
C TYR A 56 20.68 8.92 -16.55
N CYS A 57 20.84 7.94 -15.66
CA CYS A 57 21.92 6.93 -15.68
C CYS A 57 21.38 5.54 -15.30
N ARG A 58 20.60 4.93 -16.20
CA ARG A 58 19.94 3.63 -15.97
C ARG A 58 20.90 2.49 -15.63
N ASP A 59 22.10 2.50 -16.21
CA ASP A 59 23.09 1.42 -16.03
C ASP A 59 23.70 1.44 -14.62
N GLU A 60 24.05 2.62 -14.11
CA GLU A 60 24.55 2.81 -12.75
C GLU A 60 23.50 2.39 -11.71
N TYR A 61 22.25 2.83 -11.90
CA TYR A 61 21.13 2.38 -11.08
C TYR A 61 21.04 0.86 -11.05
N ARG A 62 21.16 0.21 -12.22
CA ARG A 62 21.04 -1.24 -12.32
C ARG A 62 22.16 -1.95 -11.57
N MET A 63 23.38 -1.44 -11.65
CA MET A 63 24.53 -1.98 -10.91
C MET A 63 24.32 -1.88 -9.39
N GLU A 64 23.90 -0.70 -8.90
CA GLU A 64 23.66 -0.49 -7.47
C GLU A 64 22.47 -1.31 -6.96
N ALA A 65 21.39 -1.43 -7.73
CA ALA A 65 20.25 -2.27 -7.38
C ALA A 65 20.65 -3.76 -7.23
N VAL A 66 21.53 -4.26 -8.10
CA VAL A 66 22.07 -5.63 -7.97
C VAL A 66 22.95 -5.77 -6.74
N ARG A 67 23.80 -4.78 -6.44
CA ARG A 67 24.63 -4.77 -5.21
C ARG A 67 23.77 -4.77 -3.95
N MET A 68 22.71 -3.97 -3.91
CA MET A 68 21.75 -3.93 -2.81
C MET A 68 21.01 -5.26 -2.66
N ARG A 69 20.56 -5.87 -3.77
CA ARG A 69 19.95 -7.20 -3.73
C ARG A 69 20.91 -8.26 -3.16
N GLN A 70 22.19 -8.22 -3.55
CA GLN A 70 23.20 -9.11 -3.00
C GLN A 70 23.35 -8.93 -1.47
N ARG A 71 23.29 -7.70 -0.95
CA ARG A 71 23.29 -7.43 0.50
C ARG A 71 22.14 -8.11 1.22
N PHE A 72 20.92 -8.04 0.68
CA PHE A 72 19.77 -8.73 1.26
C PHE A 72 19.89 -10.25 1.21
N GLU A 73 20.45 -10.79 0.13
CA GLU A 73 20.63 -12.24 -0.02
C GLU A 73 21.58 -12.81 1.04
N MET A 74 22.62 -12.06 1.45
CA MET A 74 23.52 -12.47 2.54
C MET A 74 22.78 -12.72 3.87
N TYR A 75 21.69 -11.99 4.11
CA TYR A 75 20.91 -12.08 5.36
C TYR A 75 19.66 -12.95 5.24
N ARG A 76 19.42 -13.58 4.08
CA ARG A 76 18.21 -14.37 3.80
C ARG A 76 17.99 -15.55 4.76
N HIS A 77 19.07 -16.15 5.26
CA HIS A 77 19.03 -17.37 6.05
C HIS A 77 19.16 -17.16 7.58
N ILE A 78 18.99 -15.92 8.06
CA ILE A 78 18.98 -15.64 9.50
C ILE A 78 17.70 -16.22 10.12
N LYS A 79 17.85 -17.14 11.07
CA LYS A 79 16.73 -17.77 11.79
C LYS A 79 16.30 -16.97 13.02
N ASP A 80 17.23 -16.25 13.64
CA ASP A 80 16.99 -15.52 14.88
C ASP A 80 16.27 -14.19 14.62
N LEU A 81 15.03 -14.09 15.09
CA LEU A 81 14.18 -12.92 14.90
C LEU A 81 14.71 -11.65 15.56
N ARG A 82 15.46 -11.78 16.67
CA ARG A 82 16.06 -10.64 17.38
C ARG A 82 17.12 -9.95 16.50
N ILE A 83 17.99 -10.76 15.90
CA ILE A 83 19.05 -10.30 15.01
C ILE A 83 18.43 -9.74 13.72
N ALA A 84 17.43 -10.43 13.17
CA ALA A 84 16.72 -9.95 11.98
C ALA A 84 16.08 -8.57 12.21
N LYS A 85 15.48 -8.35 13.39
CA LYS A 85 14.91 -7.06 13.77
C LYS A 85 15.98 -5.97 13.88
N GLU A 86 17.11 -6.27 14.53
CA GLU A 86 18.21 -5.29 14.68
C GLU A 86 18.79 -4.88 13.31
N ILE A 87 18.96 -5.84 12.39
CA ILE A 87 19.42 -5.55 11.02
C ILE A 87 18.41 -4.70 10.26
N LEU A 88 17.11 -4.96 10.46
CA LEU A 88 16.04 -4.19 9.84
C LEU A 88 16.04 -2.75 10.35
N GLU A 89 16.13 -2.54 11.66
CA GLU A 89 16.22 -1.19 12.26
C GLU A 89 17.43 -0.41 11.72
N LYS A 90 18.61 -1.04 11.64
CA LYS A 90 19.81 -0.44 11.04
C LYS A 90 19.61 -0.09 9.56
N GLY A 91 18.93 -0.96 8.80
CA GLY A 91 18.64 -0.73 7.38
C GLY A 91 17.66 0.43 7.17
N GLU A 92 16.67 0.59 8.05
CA GLU A 92 15.75 1.73 8.03
C GLU A 92 16.46 3.04 8.39
N GLU A 93 17.39 3.02 9.36
CA GLU A 93 18.22 4.18 9.69
C GLU A 93 19.16 4.59 8.55
N GLU A 94 19.80 3.62 7.87
CA GLU A 94 20.62 3.87 6.67
C GLU A 94 19.78 4.49 5.56
N LEU A 95 18.59 3.93 5.29
CA LEU A 95 17.67 4.48 4.28
C LEU A 95 17.32 5.93 4.61
N PHE A 96 16.89 6.20 5.84
CA PHE A 96 16.47 7.53 6.25
C PHE A 96 17.56 8.59 6.10
N GLN A 97 18.83 8.22 6.32
CA GLN A 97 19.97 9.12 6.13
C GLN A 97 20.30 9.36 4.64
N SER A 98 20.08 8.35 3.80
CA SER A 98 20.37 8.39 2.36
C SER A 98 19.18 8.80 1.48
N GLU A 99 17.99 8.97 2.06
CA GLU A 99 16.76 9.19 1.31
C GLU A 99 16.84 10.50 0.51
N HIS A 100 16.49 10.42 -0.77
CA HIS A 100 16.50 11.59 -1.62
C HIS A 100 15.42 12.61 -1.17
N PRO A 101 15.74 13.91 -1.05
CA PRO A 101 14.80 14.91 -0.53
C PRO A 101 13.48 15.03 -1.31
N TYR A 102 13.48 14.70 -2.61
CA TYR A 102 12.31 14.78 -3.47
C TYR A 102 12.09 13.48 -4.26
N PRO A 103 11.56 12.42 -3.63
CA PRO A 103 11.42 11.14 -4.30
C PRO A 103 10.47 11.24 -5.50
N MET A 104 10.79 10.54 -6.58
CA MET A 104 9.92 10.50 -7.76
C MET A 104 8.63 9.75 -7.44
N HIS A 105 7.48 10.37 -7.67
CA HIS A 105 6.15 9.76 -7.58
C HIS A 105 5.58 9.47 -8.97
N TYR A 106 4.82 8.38 -9.11
CA TYR A 106 4.07 8.14 -10.35
C TYR A 106 2.93 9.15 -10.47
N ALA A 107 2.59 9.55 -11.70
CA ALA A 107 1.64 10.63 -11.94
C ALA A 107 0.30 10.45 -11.20
N LEU A 108 -0.27 9.24 -11.21
CA LEU A 108 -1.56 8.91 -10.56
C LEU A 108 -1.42 8.37 -9.13
N SER A 109 -0.19 8.16 -8.65
CA SER A 109 0.03 7.74 -7.27
C SER A 109 -0.22 8.90 -6.30
N PRO A 110 -0.54 8.64 -5.03
CA PRO A 110 -0.57 9.70 -4.02
C PRO A 110 0.75 10.49 -4.04
N HIS A 111 0.68 11.82 -4.02
CA HIS A 111 1.80 12.76 -4.19
C HIS A 111 2.34 12.90 -5.64
N GLY A 112 1.73 12.24 -6.61
CA GLY A 112 1.99 12.44 -8.04
C GLY A 112 1.32 13.69 -8.60
N VAL A 113 1.82 14.16 -9.74
CA VAL A 113 1.35 15.40 -10.39
C VAL A 113 -0.10 15.34 -10.88
N ALA A 114 -0.60 14.15 -11.24
CA ALA A 114 -1.95 13.94 -11.75
C ALA A 114 -2.86 13.25 -10.70
N TYR A 115 -2.43 13.18 -9.44
CA TYR A 115 -3.20 12.57 -8.39
C TYR A 115 -4.51 13.34 -8.15
N GLY A 116 -5.64 12.63 -8.24
CA GLY A 116 -6.95 13.24 -8.06
C GLY A 116 -7.37 14.21 -9.18
N ARG A 117 -6.68 14.21 -10.33
CA ARG A 117 -7.07 15.04 -11.48
C ARG A 117 -8.46 14.71 -12.01
N GLU A 118 -8.80 13.43 -12.00
CA GLU A 118 -10.10 12.89 -12.40
C GLU A 118 -10.77 12.31 -11.15
N GLN A 119 -11.81 12.97 -10.67
CA GLN A 119 -12.64 12.46 -9.59
C GLN A 119 -13.90 11.84 -10.19
N PRO A 120 -14.04 10.50 -10.18
CA PRO A 120 -15.24 9.87 -10.72
C PRO A 120 -16.46 10.28 -9.89
N SER A 121 -17.51 10.75 -10.56
CA SER A 121 -18.79 10.99 -9.90
C SER A 121 -19.37 9.66 -9.44
N PRO A 122 -19.94 9.60 -8.22
CA PRO A 122 -20.52 8.37 -7.73
C PRO A 122 -21.78 8.00 -8.52
N ASP A 123 -22.00 6.69 -8.66
CA ASP A 123 -23.00 6.13 -9.57
C ASP A 123 -24.46 6.54 -9.24
N TRP A 124 -24.76 6.81 -7.97
CA TRP A 124 -26.08 7.23 -7.50
C TRP A 124 -26.50 8.63 -8.00
N VAL A 125 -25.58 9.43 -8.56
CA VAL A 125 -25.92 10.73 -9.17
C VAL A 125 -26.91 10.57 -10.33
N LEU A 126 -26.84 9.44 -11.04
CA LEU A 126 -27.72 9.13 -12.18
C LEU A 126 -29.18 8.93 -11.78
N ASP A 127 -29.46 8.66 -10.50
CA ASP A 127 -30.82 8.44 -10.03
C ASP A 127 -31.62 9.75 -9.97
N TYR A 128 -30.93 10.89 -9.85
CA TYR A 128 -31.53 12.23 -9.80
C TYR A 128 -31.86 12.84 -11.17
N TRP A 129 -31.48 12.20 -12.27
CA TRP A 129 -31.71 12.74 -13.63
C TRP A 129 -33.21 12.85 -13.95
N HIS A 130 -33.57 13.84 -14.78
CA HIS A 130 -34.95 14.02 -15.20
C HIS A 130 -35.38 12.84 -16.10
N PRO A 131 -36.63 12.34 -16.03
CA PRO A 131 -37.07 11.20 -16.83
C PRO A 131 -36.85 11.36 -18.34
N LEU A 132 -36.93 12.59 -18.86
CA LEU A 132 -36.63 12.87 -20.27
C LEU A 132 -35.16 12.62 -20.63
N GLU A 133 -34.22 12.92 -19.73
CA GLU A 133 -32.78 12.66 -19.92
C GLU A 133 -32.50 11.16 -19.82
N LYS A 134 -33.19 10.45 -18.92
CA LYS A 134 -33.09 8.99 -18.82
C LYS A 134 -33.65 8.29 -20.06
N ALA A 135 -34.74 8.82 -20.63
CA ALA A 135 -35.37 8.28 -21.83
C ALA A 135 -34.47 8.32 -23.07
N GLN A 136 -33.44 9.18 -23.08
CA GLN A 136 -32.42 9.21 -24.14
C GLN A 136 -31.53 7.96 -24.14
N TYR A 137 -31.39 7.28 -22.99
CA TYR A 137 -30.50 6.13 -22.82
C TYR A 137 -31.25 4.88 -22.31
N PRO A 138 -32.24 4.36 -23.05
CA PRO A 138 -33.13 3.31 -22.55
C PRO A 138 -32.41 2.00 -22.24
N GLU A 139 -31.43 1.60 -23.07
CA GLU A 139 -30.68 0.35 -22.88
C GLU A 139 -29.79 0.38 -21.63
N TYR A 140 -29.12 1.51 -21.38
CA TYR A 140 -28.25 1.68 -20.21
C TYR A 140 -29.05 1.61 -18.90
N PHE A 141 -30.16 2.34 -18.81
CA PHE A 141 -31.00 2.33 -17.61
C PHE A 141 -31.72 0.99 -17.41
N ALA A 142 -32.11 0.28 -18.48
CA ALA A 142 -32.67 -1.07 -18.37
C ALA A 142 -31.65 -2.05 -17.76
N LYS A 143 -30.39 -2.01 -18.21
CA LYS A 143 -29.31 -2.83 -17.66
C LYS A 143 -28.98 -2.45 -16.21
N ARG A 144 -28.95 -1.16 -15.88
CA ARG A 144 -28.72 -0.70 -14.51
C ARG A 144 -29.77 -1.26 -13.54
N VAL A 145 -31.05 -1.26 -13.93
CA VAL A 145 -32.14 -1.81 -13.11
C VAL A 145 -31.98 -3.33 -12.89
N SER A 146 -31.50 -4.08 -13.90
CA SER A 146 -31.20 -5.50 -13.69
C SER A 146 -30.05 -5.70 -12.70
N ASP A 147 -28.98 -4.92 -12.86
CA ASP A 147 -27.78 -5.01 -12.02
C ASP A 147 -28.10 -4.62 -10.56
N GLU A 148 -28.95 -3.62 -10.34
CA GLU A 148 -29.41 -3.20 -9.01
C GLU A 148 -30.20 -4.32 -8.30
N LYS A 149 -31.06 -5.03 -9.03
CA LYS A 149 -31.82 -6.17 -8.48
C LYS A 149 -30.88 -7.31 -8.06
N GLU A 150 -29.87 -7.60 -8.86
CA GLU A 150 -28.85 -8.60 -8.54
C GLU A 150 -28.02 -8.19 -7.32
N TRP A 151 -27.60 -6.93 -7.28
CA TRP A 151 -26.84 -6.39 -6.17
C TRP A 151 -27.64 -6.42 -4.86
N GLY A 152 -28.92 -6.07 -4.89
CA GLY A 152 -29.83 -6.18 -3.75
C GLY A 152 -30.02 -7.62 -3.26
N LYS A 153 -30.03 -8.63 -4.15
CA LYS A 153 -30.01 -10.05 -3.75
C LYS A 153 -28.68 -10.42 -3.09
N ALA A 154 -27.55 -10.02 -3.70
CA ALA A 154 -26.22 -10.31 -3.18
C ALA A 154 -25.98 -9.67 -1.81
N LEU A 155 -26.45 -8.44 -1.58
CA LEU A 155 -26.39 -7.76 -0.30
C LEU A 155 -27.19 -8.51 0.77
N ARG A 156 -28.43 -8.91 0.49
CA ARG A 156 -29.24 -9.71 1.42
C ARG A 156 -28.53 -11.00 1.82
N THR A 157 -27.93 -11.72 0.87
CA THR A 157 -27.16 -12.93 1.15
C THR A 157 -25.90 -12.65 1.98
N LYS A 158 -25.17 -11.56 1.70
CA LYS A 158 -23.98 -11.16 2.48
C LYS A 158 -24.34 -10.80 3.92
N VAL A 159 -25.41 -10.02 4.12
CA VAL A 159 -25.89 -9.64 5.46
C VAL A 159 -26.27 -10.89 6.26
N ASN A 160 -26.92 -11.87 5.64
CA ASN A 160 -27.27 -13.13 6.29
C ASN A 160 -26.08 -14.07 6.53
N ARG A 161 -24.93 -13.85 5.88
CA ARG A 161 -23.70 -14.65 6.07
C ARG A 161 -22.98 -14.28 7.36
N PHE A 162 -23.03 -13.01 7.76
CA PHE A 162 -22.39 -12.58 9.01
C PHE A 162 -23.36 -12.85 10.17
N PRO A 163 -22.99 -13.66 11.17
CA PRO A 163 -23.83 -13.85 12.34
C PRO A 163 -24.04 -12.49 13.01
N ARG A 164 -25.29 -12.15 13.31
CA ARG A 164 -25.57 -11.02 14.18
C ARG A 164 -25.12 -11.42 15.57
N PHE A 165 -24.13 -10.71 16.12
CA PHE A 165 -23.80 -10.83 17.54
C PHE A 165 -25.02 -10.33 18.32
N GLU A 166 -25.75 -11.25 18.94
CA GLU A 166 -26.83 -10.96 19.90
C GLU A 166 -26.25 -10.56 21.26
#